data_AF-A0A8R7V0M9-F1
#
_entry.id   AF-A0A8R7V0M9-F1
#
_cell.length_a   1.000
_cell.length_b   1.000
_cell.length_c   1.000
_cell.angle_alpha   90.00
_cell.angle_beta   90.00
_cell.angle_gamma   90.00
#
_symmetry.space_group_name_H-M   'P 1'
#
loop_
_entity.id
_entity.type
_entity.pdbx_description
1 polymer ?
#
loop_
_entity_poly.entity_id
_entity_poly.type
_entity_poly.pdbx_seq_one_letter_code
_entity_poly.pdbx_strand_id
1 'polypeptide(L)'
;MDRILVSASTGAMNSVLGKLANLMGEEFAKLKNLRKEVKFVSDELASMKDALEGLSYLDELDPQTKRWRDIVREMSYDIEEIIDDFMQNIGGTDKSDGFVSSTIRRLKTLRSRHRIARQIEDVKKLVLETSARRQS
;
A
#
# COMPACT_ATOMS: atom_id res chain seq x y z
N MET A 1 14.71 1.65 18.63
CA MET A 1 14.74 0.82 17.40
C MET A 1 13.51 1.07 16.53
N ASP A 2 12.31 1.21 17.12
CA ASP A 2 11.06 1.40 16.39
C ASP A 2 11.02 2.65 15.50
N ARG A 3 11.52 3.79 15.99
CA ARG A 3 11.61 5.03 15.19
C ARG A 3 12.40 4.85 13.89
N ILE A 4 13.50 4.09 13.91
CA ILE A 4 14.30 3.79 12.70
C ILE A 4 13.49 2.93 11.73
N LEU A 5 12.78 1.93 12.25
CA LEU A 5 11.95 1.03 11.44
C LEU A 5 10.73 1.75 10.84
N VAL A 6 10.14 2.69 11.57
CA VAL A 6 9.10 3.59 11.06
C VAL A 6 9.66 4.45 9.93
N SER A 7 10.85 5.05 10.11
CA SER A 7 11.51 5.83 9.06
C SER A 7 11.85 5.01 7.81
N ALA A 8 12.27 3.75 7.97
CA ALA A 8 12.51 2.86 6.84
C ALA A 8 11.22 2.55 6.08
N SER A 9 10.11 2.36 6.81
CA SER A 9 8.80 2.10 6.24
C SER A 9 8.27 3.32 5.47
N THR A 10 8.34 4.53 6.05
CA THR A 10 7.94 5.77 5.36
C THR A 10 8.84 6.07 4.17
N GLY A 11 10.14 5.75 4.25
CA GLY A 11 11.07 5.84 3.13
C GLY A 11 10.66 4.96 1.93
N ALA A 12 10.35 3.69 2.18
CA ALA A 12 9.85 2.78 1.14
C ALA A 12 8.57 3.31 0.48
N MET A 13 7.65 3.85 1.28
CA MET A 13 6.40 4.43 0.77
C MET A 13 6.64 5.67 -0.07
N ASN A 14 7.57 6.53 0.31
CA ASN A 14 7.92 7.71 -0.49
C ASN A 14 8.47 7.32 -1.87
N SER A 15 9.31 6.27 -1.95
CA SER A 15 9.79 5.72 -3.23
C SER A 15 8.62 5.32 -4.13
N VAL A 16 7.71 4.51 -3.59
CA VAL A 16 6.55 3.99 -4.32
C VAL A 16 5.58 5.10 -4.71
N LEU A 17 5.31 6.07 -3.83
CA LEU A 17 4.47 7.23 -4.14
C LEU A 17 5.04 8.06 -5.30
N GLY A 18 6.36 8.23 -5.36
CA GLY A 18 7.03 8.87 -6.49
C GLY A 18 6.82 8.10 -7.80
N LYS A 19 7.00 6.77 -7.78
CA LYS A 19 6.76 5.91 -8.94
C LYS A 19 5.29 5.93 -9.40
N LEU A 20 4.34 5.90 -8.46
CA LEU A 20 2.92 6.01 -8.77
C LEU A 20 2.56 7.38 -9.36
N ALA A 21 3.19 8.46 -8.89
CA ALA A 21 3.02 9.79 -9.47
C ALA A 21 3.49 9.85 -10.93
N ASN A 22 4.60 9.18 -11.28
CA ASN A 22 5.05 9.05 -12.66
C ASN A 22 4.02 8.31 -13.54
N LEU A 23 3.43 7.23 -13.03
CA LEU A 23 2.34 6.51 -13.73
C LEU A 23 1.05 7.36 -13.89
N MET A 24 0.91 8.42 -13.10
CA MET A 24 -0.16 9.42 -13.24
C MET A 24 0.23 10.58 -14.16
N GLY A 25 1.46 10.62 -14.67
CA GLY A 25 1.93 11.59 -15.65
C GLY A 25 1.23 11.48 -17.01
N GLU A 26 1.51 12.44 -17.89
CA GLU A 26 0.85 12.54 -19.20
C GLU A 26 1.20 11.37 -20.14
N GLU A 27 2.40 10.80 -20.00
CA GLU A 27 2.86 9.64 -20.78
C GLU A 27 1.88 8.46 -20.72
N PHE A 28 1.24 8.26 -19.56
CA PHE A 28 0.29 7.17 -19.32
C PHE A 28 -1.18 7.64 -19.31
N ALA A 29 -1.47 8.88 -19.74
CA ALA A 29 -2.82 9.46 -19.71
C ALA A 29 -3.88 8.62 -20.45
N LYS A 30 -3.45 7.89 -21.48
CA LYS A 30 -4.33 7.03 -22.30
C LYS A 30 -4.78 5.75 -21.57
N LEU A 31 -4.07 5.33 -20.51
CA LEU A 31 -4.35 4.09 -19.77
C LEU A 31 -5.36 4.32 -18.63
N LYS A 32 -6.59 4.75 -18.96
CA LYS A 32 -7.60 5.21 -17.98
C LYS A 32 -7.88 4.20 -16.85
N ASN A 33 -7.98 2.90 -17.17
CA ASN A 33 -8.24 1.86 -16.17
C ASN A 33 -7.04 1.66 -15.24
N LEU A 34 -5.82 1.73 -15.77
CA LEU A 34 -4.60 1.67 -14.96
C LEU A 34 -4.53 2.88 -14.03
N ARG A 35 -4.79 4.09 -14.53
CA ARG A 35 -4.79 5.32 -13.71
C ARG A 35 -5.76 5.25 -12.54
N LYS A 36 -6.94 4.64 -12.73
CA LYS A 36 -7.91 4.43 -11.63
C LYS A 36 -7.35 3.52 -10.55
N GLU A 37 -6.66 2.45 -10.93
CA GLU A 37 -6.02 1.54 -9.98
C GLU A 37 -4.83 2.20 -9.29
N VAL A 38 -3.96 2.88 -10.04
CA VAL A 38 -2.80 3.63 -9.53
C VAL A 38 -3.25 4.69 -8.53
N LYS A 39 -4.22 5.54 -8.88
CA LYS A 39 -4.75 6.58 -7.98
C LYS A 39 -5.22 6.01 -6.66
N PHE A 40 -5.99 4.92 -6.70
CA PHE A 40 -6.48 4.28 -5.48
C PHE A 40 -5.33 3.79 -4.60
N VAL A 41 -4.33 3.13 -5.19
CA VAL A 41 -3.17 2.63 -4.44
C VAL A 41 -2.36 3.79 -3.88
N SER A 42 -2.20 4.90 -4.62
CA SER A 42 -1.58 6.12 -4.11
C SER A 42 -2.33 6.70 -2.91
N ASP A 43 -3.65 6.84 -3.01
CA ASP A 43 -4.47 7.43 -1.94
C ASP A 43 -4.42 6.57 -0.66
N GLU A 44 -4.47 5.23 -0.78
CA GLU A 44 -4.34 4.30 0.35
C GLU A 44 -2.93 4.29 0.95
N LEU A 45 -1.89 4.29 0.11
CA LEU A 45 -0.50 4.30 0.57
C LEU A 45 -0.15 5.61 1.26
N ALA A 46 -0.63 6.75 0.75
CA ALA A 46 -0.47 8.05 1.40
C ALA A 46 -1.13 8.05 2.79
N SER A 47 -2.37 7.55 2.91
CA SER A 47 -3.05 7.46 4.21
C SER A 47 -2.28 6.60 5.23
N MET A 48 -1.71 5.46 4.81
CA MET A 48 -0.88 4.63 5.68
C MET A 48 0.44 5.30 6.06
N LYS A 49 1.02 6.08 5.15
CA LYS A 49 2.26 6.83 5.40
C LYS A 49 2.01 7.88 6.47
N ASP A 50 0.93 8.64 6.36
CA ASP A 50 0.56 9.66 7.34
C ASP A 50 0.35 9.04 8.73
N ALA A 51 -0.30 7.86 8.79
CA ALA A 51 -0.45 7.11 10.03
C ALA A 51 0.90 6.66 10.61
N LEU A 52 1.83 6.16 9.78
CA LEU A 52 3.19 5.80 10.22
C LEU A 52 4.01 7.01 10.70
N GLU A 53 3.89 8.16 10.04
CA GLU A 53 4.54 9.41 10.49
C GLU A 53 4.05 9.81 11.89
N GLY A 54 2.76 9.64 12.18
CA GLY A 54 2.20 9.83 13.52
C GLY A 54 2.82 8.89 14.58
N LEU A 55 3.23 7.68 14.20
CA LEU A 55 3.90 6.73 15.09
C LEU A 55 5.37 7.07 15.34
N SER A 56 5.98 7.94 14.54
CA SER A 56 7.40 8.31 14.66
C SER A 56 7.71 9.11 15.93
N TYR A 57 6.68 9.67 16.57
CA TYR A 57 6.76 10.42 17.82
C TYR A 57 6.68 9.54 19.07
N LEU A 58 6.45 8.22 18.91
CA LEU A 58 6.37 7.27 20.01
C LEU A 58 7.72 6.57 20.21
N ASP A 59 8.17 6.49 21.46
CA ASP A 59 9.44 5.83 21.80
C ASP A 59 9.37 4.31 21.67
N GLU A 60 8.22 3.71 22.00
CA GLU A 60 7.97 2.28 21.91
C GLU A 60 6.60 1.99 21.31
N LEU A 61 6.58 1.11 20.31
CA LEU A 61 5.35 0.63 19.70
C LEU A 61 4.94 -0.70 20.33
N ASP A 62 3.64 -0.87 20.57
CA ASP A 62 3.12 -2.15 21.01
C ASP A 62 3.31 -3.24 19.92
N PRO A 63 3.28 -4.53 20.27
CA PRO A 63 3.52 -5.61 19.32
C PRO A 63 2.57 -5.66 18.12
N GLN A 64 1.32 -5.19 18.26
CA GLN A 64 0.35 -5.13 17.16
C GLN A 64 0.74 -4.02 16.18
N THR A 65 1.07 -2.84 16.69
CA THR A 65 1.50 -1.70 15.86
C THR A 65 2.81 -1.99 15.13
N LYS A 66 3.75 -2.70 15.77
CA LYS A 66 4.99 -3.20 15.12
C LYS A 66 4.71 -4.11 13.93
N ARG A 67 3.83 -5.10 14.10
CA ARG A 67 3.42 -6.01 13.03
C ARG A 67 2.71 -5.28 11.90
N TRP A 68 1.81 -4.36 12.23
CA TRP A 68 1.12 -3.55 11.23
C TRP A 68 2.11 -2.71 10.40
N ARG A 69 3.06 -2.04 11.04
CA ARG A 69 4.15 -1.33 10.34
C ARG A 69 4.90 -2.24 9.37
N ASP A 70 5.30 -3.43 9.82
CA ASP A 70 6.05 -4.34 8.96
C ASP A 70 5.22 -4.78 7.75
N ILE A 71 3.92 -5.08 7.93
CA ILE A 71 3.00 -5.38 6.82
C ILE A 71 2.93 -4.21 5.83
N VAL A 72 2.84 -2.97 6.32
CA VAL A 72 2.82 -1.76 5.46
C VAL A 72 4.11 -1.62 4.66
N ARG A 73 5.26 -1.93 5.26
CA ARG A 73 6.54 -1.93 4.55
C ARG A 73 6.60 -3.01 3.47
N GLU A 74 6.26 -4.25 3.79
CA GLU A 74 6.28 -5.34 2.80
C GLU A 74 5.31 -5.05 1.63
N MET A 75 4.13 -4.47 1.90
CA MET A 75 3.22 -4.02 0.85
C MET A 75 3.84 -2.96 -0.07
N SER A 76 4.70 -2.09 0.47
CA SER A 76 5.40 -1.10 -0.34
C SER A 76 6.37 -1.79 -1.32
N TYR A 77 7.08 -2.83 -0.87
CA TYR A 77 7.95 -3.63 -1.74
C TYR A 77 7.16 -4.39 -2.81
N ASP A 78 6.03 -5.01 -2.45
CA ASP A 78 5.16 -5.69 -3.43
C ASP A 78 4.66 -4.72 -4.52
N ILE A 79 4.28 -3.49 -4.14
CA ILE A 79 3.84 -2.47 -5.10
C ILE A 79 5.01 -2.00 -5.97
N GLU A 80 6.18 -1.81 -5.37
CA GLU A 80 7.40 -1.41 -6.08
C GLU A 80 7.75 -2.42 -7.19
N GLU A 81 7.73 -3.71 -6.88
CA GLU A 81 7.96 -4.79 -7.87
C GLU A 81 6.96 -4.72 -9.02
N ILE A 82 5.67 -4.52 -8.73
CA ILE A 82 4.62 -4.41 -9.75
C ILE A 82 4.86 -3.22 -10.70
N ILE A 83 5.30 -2.09 -10.15
CA ILE A 83 5.56 -0.88 -10.94
C ILE A 83 6.86 -1.02 -11.73
N ASP A 84 7.90 -1.57 -11.14
CA ASP A 84 9.19 -1.76 -11.82
C ASP A 84 9.07 -2.74 -12.98
N ASP A 85 8.34 -3.85 -12.78
CA ASP A 85 7.96 -4.76 -13.87
C ASP A 85 7.24 -4.00 -14.99
N PHE A 86 6.34 -3.06 -14.64
CA PHE A 86 5.60 -2.27 -15.62
C PHE A 86 6.45 -1.31 -16.42
N MET A 87 7.32 -0.56 -15.75
CA MET A 87 8.19 0.40 -16.40
C MET A 87 9.20 -0.30 -17.32
N GLN A 88 9.72 -1.47 -16.94
CA GLN A 88 10.66 -2.25 -17.77
C GLN A 88 10.01 -2.77 -19.06
N ASN A 89 8.75 -3.21 -19.00
CA ASN A 89 8.10 -3.90 -20.11
C ASN A 89 7.42 -2.97 -21.12
N ILE A 90 7.11 -1.73 -20.76
CA ILE A 90 6.56 -0.75 -21.71
C ILE A 90 7.64 -0.14 -22.62
N GLY A 91 8.92 -0.18 -22.21
CA GLY A 91 10.04 0.19 -23.08
C GLY A 91 10.33 -0.82 -24.20
N GLY A 92 9.72 -2.01 -24.18
CA GLY A 92 9.89 -3.07 -25.16
C GLY A 92 8.82 -3.03 -26.27
N THR A 93 9.26 -2.90 -27.52
CA THR A 93 8.51 -2.43 -28.69
C THR A 93 7.31 -3.25 -29.21
N ASP A 94 6.66 -4.17 -28.47
CA ASP A 94 5.50 -4.89 -29.07
C ASP A 94 4.48 -5.60 -28.14
N LYS A 95 4.41 -5.30 -26.83
CA LYS A 95 3.52 -6.06 -25.91
C LYS A 95 2.76 -5.24 -24.85
N SER A 96 2.46 -3.98 -25.13
CA SER A 96 1.90 -3.05 -24.12
C SER A 96 0.55 -3.47 -23.55
N ASP A 97 -0.39 -4.01 -24.36
CA ASP A 97 -1.76 -4.26 -23.89
C ASP A 97 -1.87 -5.45 -22.91
N GLY A 98 -1.19 -6.57 -23.22
CA GLY A 98 -1.17 -7.74 -22.35
C GLY A 98 -0.54 -7.42 -20.99
N PHE A 99 0.54 -6.64 -20.98
CA PHE A 99 1.23 -6.26 -19.76
C PHE A 99 0.40 -5.29 -18.90
N VAL A 100 -0.19 -4.25 -19.51
CA VAL A 100 -1.08 -3.30 -18.81
C VAL A 100 -2.22 -4.05 -18.12
N SER A 101 -2.83 -5.04 -18.80
CA SER A 101 -3.91 -5.84 -18.23
C SER A 101 -3.46 -6.67 -17.00
N SER A 102 -2.24 -7.22 -17.03
CA SER A 102 -1.64 -7.96 -15.93
C SER A 102 -1.41 -7.07 -14.71
N THR A 103 -0.83 -5.87 -14.91
CA THR A 103 -0.62 -4.89 -13.83
C THR A 103 -1.93 -4.46 -13.20
N ILE A 104 -2.96 -4.15 -14.00
CA ILE A 104 -4.31 -3.84 -13.49
C ILE A 104 -4.83 -4.99 -12.61
N ARG A 105 -4.64 -6.25 -13.03
CA ARG A 105 -5.07 -7.41 -12.24
C ARG A 105 -4.31 -7.54 -10.91
N ARG A 106 -2.99 -7.32 -10.91
CA ARG A 106 -2.16 -7.35 -9.69
C ARG A 106 -2.60 -6.24 -8.72
N LEU A 107 -2.78 -5.00 -9.18
CA LEU A 107 -3.25 -3.88 -8.35
C LEU A 107 -4.66 -4.12 -7.78
N LYS A 108 -5.60 -4.65 -8.58
CA LYS A 108 -6.94 -5.02 -8.09
C LYS A 108 -6.91 -6.11 -7.01
N THR A 109 -5.99 -7.05 -7.13
CA THR A 109 -5.80 -8.12 -6.14
C THR A 109 -5.30 -7.54 -4.82
N LEU A 110 -4.32 -6.64 -4.86
CA LEU A 110 -3.83 -5.92 -3.68
C LEU A 110 -4.95 -5.10 -3.01
N ARG A 111 -5.70 -4.31 -3.79
CA ARG A 111 -6.88 -3.58 -3.29
C ARG A 111 -7.85 -4.49 -2.54
N SER A 112 -8.19 -5.64 -3.14
CA SER A 112 -9.17 -6.56 -2.57
C SER A 112 -8.66 -7.18 -1.27
N ARG A 113 -7.39 -7.59 -1.23
CA ARG A 113 -6.74 -8.10 -0.01
C ARG A 113 -6.76 -7.06 1.10
N HIS A 114 -6.42 -5.81 0.78
CA HIS A 114 -6.41 -4.71 1.75
C HIS A 114 -7.79 -4.44 2.32
N ARG A 115 -8.82 -4.42 1.47
CA ARG A 115 -10.21 -4.24 1.92
C ARG A 115 -10.64 -5.34 2.89
N ILE A 116 -10.28 -6.60 2.59
CA ILE A 116 -10.59 -7.74 3.45
C ILE A 116 -9.83 -7.64 4.79
N ALA A 117 -8.54 -7.29 4.75
CA ALA A 117 -7.73 -7.13 5.96
C ALA A 117 -8.31 -6.06 6.91
N ARG A 118 -8.69 -4.89 6.37
CA ARG A 118 -9.36 -3.82 7.12
C ARG A 118 -10.67 -4.30 7.76
N GLN A 119 -11.51 -5.01 6.99
CA GLN A 119 -12.77 -5.57 7.51
C GLN A 119 -12.55 -6.58 8.65
N ILE A 120 -11.50 -7.41 8.57
CA ILE A 120 -11.16 -8.36 9.64
C ILE A 120 -10.70 -7.62 10.90
N GLU A 121 -9.95 -6.53 10.75
CA GLU A 121 -9.52 -5.69 11.87
C GLU A 121 -10.70 -5.01 12.57
N ASP A 122 -11.65 -4.46 11.81
CA ASP A 122 -12.87 -3.86 12.35
C ASP A 122 -13.70 -4.89 13.16
N VAL A 123 -13.84 -6.12 12.63
CA VAL A 123 -14.52 -7.21 13.34
C VAL A 123 -13.80 -7.59 14.63
N LYS A 124 -12.46 -7.67 14.62
CA LYS A 124 -11.68 -7.95 15.85
C LYS A 124 -11.91 -6.87 16.91
N LYS A 125 -11.90 -5.59 16.53
CA LYS A 125 -12.15 -4.48 17.44
C LYS A 125 -13.55 -4.59 18.08
N LEU A 126 -14.57 -4.89 17.28
CA LEU A 126 -15.94 -5.10 17.77
C LEU A 126 -16.03 -6.27 18.77
N VAL A 127 -15.36 -7.39 18.48
CA VAL A 127 -15.32 -8.56 19.37
C VAL A 127 -14.64 -8.22 20.69
N LEU A 128 -13.52 -7.49 20.66
CA LEU A 128 -12.84 -7.06 21.88
C LEU A 128 -13.72 -6.13 22.72
N GLU A 129 -14.34 -5.12 22.11
CA GLU A 129 -15.23 -4.19 22.81
C GLU A 129 -16.46 -4.89 23.41
N THR A 130 -17.05 -5.87 22.71
CA THR A 130 -18.17 -6.67 23.24
C THR A 130 -17.72 -7.63 24.35
N SER A 131 -16.52 -8.18 24.27
CA SER A 131 -15.96 -9.04 25.33
C SER A 131 -15.65 -8.26 26.61
N ALA A 132 -15.12 -7.04 26.49
CA ALA A 132 -14.83 -6.17 27.63
C ALA A 132 -16.10 -5.76 28.38
N ARG A 133 -17.20 -5.51 27.65
CA ARG A 133 -18.52 -5.23 28.24
C ARG A 133 -19.17 -6.41 28.96
N ARG A 134 -18.77 -7.66 28.68
CA ARG A 134 -19.28 -8.85 29.38
C ARG A 134 -18.48 -9.20 30.63
N GLN A 135 -17.31 -8.58 30.82
CA GLN A 135 -16.44 -8.78 31.99
C GLN A 135 -16.54 -7.66 33.03
N SER A 136 -17.39 -6.63 32.80
CA SER A 136 -17.81 -5.64 33.79
C SER A 136 -19.18 -6.00 34.38
#